data_AF-A0A6N7MEK5-F1
#
_entry.id   AF-A0A6N7MEK5-F1
#
_cell.length_a   1.000
_cell.length_b   1.000
_cell.length_c   1.000
_cell.angle_alpha   90.00
_cell.angle_beta   90.00
_cell.angle_gamma   90.00
#
_symmetry.space_group_name_H-M   'P 1'
#
loop_
_entity.id
_entity.type
_entity.pdbx_description
1 polymer ?
#
loop_
_entity_poly.entity_id
_entity_poly.type
_entity_poly.pdbx_seq_one_letter_code
_entity_poly.pdbx_strand_id
1 'polypeptide(L)'
;MIEELQGKGIQLGEIAILVRSKKDGREIVETLLKHKNKQQTPYRYNYDVISNESLYLKSSSAVNFIISILKYIISPGDEINLIFLLHEYTFYLKNESEKNQESSDLYQSEDKKTTEKLKEFLYHTFPE
;
A
#
# COMPACT_ATOMS: atom_id res chain seq x y z
N MET A 1 2.24 6.03 -27.74
CA MET A 1 3.65 5.57 -27.70
C MET A 1 3.80 4.11 -27.25
N ILE A 2 3.59 3.72 -25.98
CA ILE A 2 3.79 2.30 -25.55
C ILE A 2 2.86 1.34 -26.31
N GLU A 3 1.60 1.72 -26.51
CA GLU A 3 0.63 0.96 -27.30
C GLU A 3 1.00 0.88 -28.78
N GLU A 4 1.59 1.93 -29.33
CA GLU A 4 2.06 1.94 -30.72
C GLU A 4 3.25 1.00 -30.92
N LEU A 5 4.17 0.92 -29.94
CA LEU A 5 5.30 -0.01 -29.98
C LEU A 5 4.81 -1.46 -29.89
N GLN A 6 3.88 -1.75 -28.98
CA GLN A 6 3.24 -3.07 -28.89
C GLN A 6 2.42 -3.40 -30.15
N GLY A 7 1.74 -2.41 -30.74
CA GLY A 7 1.04 -2.54 -32.02
C GLY A 7 1.96 -2.86 -33.21
N LYS A 8 3.26 -2.53 -33.11
CA LYS A 8 4.30 -2.91 -34.06
C LYS A 8 4.93 -4.28 -33.76
N GLY A 9 4.46 -4.98 -32.73
CA GLY A 9 4.96 -6.30 -32.32
C GLY A 9 6.15 -6.26 -31.38
N ILE A 10 6.54 -5.09 -30.86
CA ILE A 10 7.62 -4.96 -29.86
C ILE A 10 7.09 -5.43 -28.51
N GLN A 11 7.79 -6.36 -27.88
CA GLN A 11 7.39 -6.90 -26.60
C GLN A 11 7.70 -5.92 -25.47
N LEU A 12 6.93 -5.96 -24.38
CA LEU A 12 7.18 -5.11 -23.21
C LEU A 12 8.60 -5.25 -22.65
N GLY A 13 9.15 -6.47 -22.65
CA GLY A 13 10.51 -6.73 -22.18
C GLY A 13 11.61 -6.07 -23.01
N GLU A 14 11.28 -5.57 -24.21
CA GLU A 14 12.19 -4.87 -25.11
C GLU A 14 12.12 -3.34 -24.96
N ILE A 15 11.23 -2.84 -24.09
CA ILE A 15 11.00 -1.41 -23.89
C ILE A 15 11.66 -0.98 -22.58
N ALA A 16 12.61 -0.05 -22.67
CA ALA A 16 13.21 0.62 -21.53
C ALA A 16 12.85 2.11 -21.52
N ILE A 17 12.42 2.63 -20.38
CA ILE A 17 12.09 4.05 -20.19
C ILE A 17 13.16 4.66 -19.28
N LEU A 18 13.99 5.54 -19.84
CA LEU A 18 15.03 6.24 -19.08
C LEU A 18 14.49 7.58 -18.56
N VAL A 19 14.61 7.81 -17.26
CA VAL A 19 14.20 9.04 -16.59
C VAL A 19 15.36 9.74 -15.91
N ARG A 20 15.25 11.06 -15.73
CA ARG A 20 16.29 11.87 -15.09
C ARG A 20 16.25 11.75 -13.56
N SER A 21 15.06 11.65 -12.98
CA SER A 21 14.88 11.57 -11.53
C SER A 21 14.00 10.40 -11.11
N LYS A 22 14.17 9.96 -9.86
CA LYS A 22 13.31 8.94 -9.24
C LYS A 22 11.84 9.37 -9.16
N LYS A 23 11.59 10.68 -9.03
CA LYS A 23 10.23 11.22 -8.98
C LYS A 23 9.49 10.95 -10.29
N ASP A 24 10.16 11.20 -11.42
CA ASP A 24 9.60 10.97 -12.75
C ASP A 24 9.31 9.48 -12.97
N GLY A 25 10.21 8.60 -12.52
CA GLY A 25 10.02 7.15 -12.58
C GLY A 25 8.76 6.69 -11.83
N ARG A 26 8.54 7.21 -10.62
CA ARG A 26 7.34 6.92 -9.83
C ARG A 26 6.06 7.38 -10.52
N GLU A 27 6.05 8.59 -11.07
CA GLU A 27 4.88 9.16 -11.75
C GLU A 27 4.47 8.33 -12.98
N ILE A 28 5.46 7.87 -13.76
CA ILE A 28 5.23 6.99 -14.91
C ILE A 28 4.62 5.67 -14.45
N VAL A 29 5.20 5.02 -13.44
CA VAL A 29 4.71 3.74 -12.89
C VAL A 29 3.28 3.87 -12.40
N GLU A 30 2.98 4.89 -11.60
CA GLU A 30 1.63 5.14 -11.09
C GLU A 30 0.63 5.35 -12.22
N THR A 31 1.02 6.06 -13.28
CA THR A 31 0.18 6.33 -14.44
C THR A 31 -0.13 5.05 -15.22
N LEU A 32 0.88 4.19 -15.43
CA LEU A 32 0.74 2.90 -16.11
C LEU A 32 -0.14 1.94 -15.31
N LEU A 33 0.06 1.86 -13.99
CA LEU A 33 -0.78 1.05 -13.10
C LEU A 33 -2.23 1.56 -13.05
N LYS A 34 -2.43 2.89 -13.00
CA LYS A 34 -3.78 3.49 -13.08
C LYS A 34 -4.48 3.16 -14.40
N HIS A 35 -3.75 3.17 -15.52
CA HIS A 35 -4.32 2.79 -16.82
C HIS A 35 -4.66 1.30 -16.88
N LYS A 36 -3.76 0.43 -16.38
CA LYS A 36 -4.01 -1.00 -16.26
C LYS A 36 -5.30 -1.29 -15.47
N ASN A 37 -5.48 -0.64 -14.33
CA ASN A 37 -6.64 -0.84 -13.45
C ASN A 37 -7.96 -0.27 -14.01
N LYS A 38 -7.91 0.71 -14.92
CA LYS A 38 -9.11 1.31 -15.54
C LYS A 38 -9.69 0.46 -16.69
N GLN A 39 -8.88 -0.37 -17.35
CA GLN A 39 -9.34 -1.19 -18.46
C GLN A 39 -9.98 -2.49 -17.93
N GLN A 40 -11.31 -2.60 -18.07
CA GLN A 40 -12.09 -3.76 -17.62
C GLN A 40 -12.23 -4.88 -18.68
N THR A 41 -11.55 -4.76 -19.84
CA THR A 41 -11.71 -5.62 -21.02
C THR A 41 -10.40 -6.35 -21.37
N PRO A 42 -10.44 -7.48 -22.11
CA PRO A 42 -9.24 -8.28 -22.37
C PRO A 42 -8.13 -7.42 -23.01
N TYR A 43 -6.97 -7.44 -22.35
CA TYR A 43 -5.83 -6.56 -22.59
C TYR A 43 -5.33 -6.67 -24.05
N ARG A 44 -5.70 -5.71 -24.89
CA ARG A 44 -5.05 -5.52 -26.20
C ARG A 44 -3.58 -5.09 -26.04
N TYR A 45 -3.27 -4.38 -24.96
CA TYR A 45 -1.94 -3.91 -24.62
C TYR A 45 -1.64 -4.20 -23.15
N ASN A 46 -0.40 -4.57 -22.86
CA ASN A 46 0.06 -4.79 -21.50
C ASN A 46 0.77 -3.52 -20.99
N TYR A 47 0.68 -3.27 -19.69
CA TYR A 47 1.28 -2.13 -18.99
C TYR A 47 2.10 -2.57 -17.76
N ASP A 48 2.47 -3.84 -17.69
CA ASP A 48 3.39 -4.35 -16.68
C ASP A 48 4.72 -3.59 -16.74
N VAL A 49 5.12 -3.04 -15.60
CA VAL A 49 6.32 -2.23 -15.46
C VAL A 49 7.07 -2.63 -14.20
N ILE A 50 8.39 -2.73 -14.31
CA ILE A 50 9.30 -2.95 -13.19
C ILE A 50 10.21 -1.73 -13.11
N SER A 51 10.27 -1.12 -11.94
CA SER A 51 11.18 -0.02 -11.61
C SER A 51 11.74 -0.22 -10.21
N ASN A 52 12.85 0.44 -9.89
CA ASN A 52 13.35 0.45 -8.52
C ASN A 52 12.30 1.05 -7.57
N GLU A 53 11.52 2.03 -8.03
CA GLU A 53 10.49 2.72 -7.27
C GLU A 53 9.26 1.85 -6.98
N SER A 54 8.83 1.01 -7.94
CA SER A 54 7.70 0.08 -7.78
C SER A 54 8.02 -1.07 -6.80
N LEU A 55 9.29 -1.36 -6.58
CA LEU A 55 9.76 -2.37 -5.64
C LEU A 55 9.76 -1.86 -4.18
N TYR A 56 9.59 -0.56 -3.94
CA TYR A 56 9.47 -0.03 -2.58
C TYR A 56 8.10 -0.37 -1.99
N LEU A 57 7.96 -1.56 -1.43
CA LEU A 57 6.83 -1.95 -0.59
C LEU A 57 6.68 -1.07 0.68
N LYS A 58 7.67 -0.22 0.99
CA LYS A 58 7.64 0.73 2.12
C LYS A 58 6.48 1.74 2.07
N SER A 59 5.86 1.98 0.92
CA SER A 59 4.67 2.85 0.85
C SER A 59 3.36 2.09 1.08
N SER A 60 3.38 0.76 1.18
CA SER A 60 2.18 -0.04 1.44
C SER A 60 1.91 -0.08 2.94
N SER A 61 0.82 0.56 3.37
CA SER A 61 0.36 0.51 4.77
C SER A 61 0.16 -0.93 5.26
N ALA A 62 -0.38 -1.82 4.44
CA ALA A 62 -0.55 -3.22 4.82
C ALA A 62 0.80 -3.93 5.08
N VAL A 63 1.81 -3.65 4.26
CA VAL A 63 3.16 -4.23 4.45
C VAL A 63 3.81 -3.63 5.70
N ASN A 64 3.71 -2.32 5.90
CA ASN A 64 4.23 -1.66 7.09
C ASN A 64 3.54 -2.16 8.36
N PHE A 65 2.23 -2.41 8.32
CA PHE A 65 1.47 -3.01 9.41
C PHE A 65 2.02 -4.40 9.78
N ILE A 66 2.17 -5.29 8.80
CA ILE A 66 2.74 -6.64 9.01
C ILE A 66 4.16 -6.54 9.60
N ILE A 67 5.02 -5.68 9.04
CA ILE A 67 6.38 -5.47 9.56
C ILE A 67 6.35 -5.00 11.02
N SER A 68 5.39 -4.15 11.39
CA SER A 68 5.27 -3.62 12.74
C SER A 68 4.79 -4.67 13.74
N ILE A 69 3.93 -5.59 13.31
CA ILE A 69 3.57 -6.77 14.12
C ILE A 69 4.81 -7.63 14.36
N LEU A 70 5.59 -7.92 13.30
CA LEU A 70 6.80 -8.74 13.45
C LEU A 70 7.81 -8.10 14.40
N LYS A 71 7.98 -6.77 14.33
CA LYS A 71 8.82 -6.03 15.28
C LYS A 71 8.29 -6.09 16.70
N TYR A 72 6.96 -5.99 16.89
CA TYR A 72 6.34 -6.10 18.20
C TYR A 72 6.56 -7.48 18.82
N ILE A 73 6.49 -8.56 18.02
CA ILE A 73 6.78 -9.92 18.49
C ILE A 73 8.25 -10.06 18.96
N ILE A 74 9.19 -9.40 18.28
CA ILE A 74 10.62 -9.47 18.63
C ILE A 74 10.96 -8.59 19.83
N SER A 75 10.34 -7.42 19.94
CA SER A 75 10.60 -6.44 20.99
C SER A 75 9.29 -5.73 21.38
N PRO A 76 8.50 -6.32 22.28
CA PRO A 76 7.20 -5.77 22.68
C PRO A 76 7.34 -4.44 23.45
N GLY A 77 8.48 -4.21 24.10
CA GLY A 77 8.79 -2.96 24.81
C GLY A 77 9.11 -1.75 23.92
N ASP A 78 9.11 -1.90 22.58
CA ASP A 78 9.26 -0.75 21.66
C ASP A 78 7.92 0.01 21.54
N GLU A 79 7.73 0.98 22.44
CA GLU A 79 6.54 1.84 22.44
C GLU A 79 6.35 2.61 21.12
N ILE A 80 7.44 2.96 20.43
CA ILE A 80 7.37 3.68 19.15
C ILE A 80 6.78 2.76 18.08
N ASN A 81 7.26 1.51 18.03
CA ASN A 81 6.72 0.52 17.11
C ASN A 81 5.25 0.17 17.45
N LEU A 82 4.88 0.11 18.73
CA LEU A 82 3.49 -0.11 19.13
C LEU A 82 2.58 1.05 18.68
N ILE A 83 2.99 2.30 18.86
CA ILE A 83 2.25 3.47 18.37
C ILE A 83 2.12 3.42 16.85
N PHE A 84 3.20 3.09 16.14
CA PHE A 84 3.19 2.98 14.69
C PHE A 84 2.28 1.84 14.19
N LEU A 85 2.27 0.69 14.86
CA LEU A 85 1.38 -0.43 14.58
C LEU A 85 -0.10 -0.05 14.73
N LEU A 86 -0.45 0.61 15.83
CA LEU A 86 -1.81 1.09 16.08
C LEU A 86 -2.23 2.14 15.05
N HIS A 87 -1.33 3.06 14.69
CA HIS A 87 -1.56 4.05 13.66
C HIS A 87 -1.83 3.40 12.29
N GLU A 88 -0.97 2.47 11.84
CA GLU A 88 -1.16 1.78 10.56
C GLU A 88 -2.46 0.96 10.53
N TYR A 89 -2.83 0.33 11.66
CA TYR A 89 -4.11 -0.37 11.80
C TYR A 89 -5.32 0.55 11.62
N THR A 90 -5.36 1.65 12.37
CA THR A 90 -6.44 2.64 12.27
C THR A 90 -6.48 3.29 10.88
N PHE A 91 -5.33 3.65 10.32
CA PHE A 91 -5.26 4.25 8.99
C PHE A 91 -5.77 3.31 7.88
N TYR A 92 -5.45 2.02 7.98
CA TYR A 92 -5.95 1.03 7.03
C TYR A 92 -7.47 0.85 7.14
N LEU A 93 -8.02 0.76 8.35
CA LEU A 93 -9.47 0.69 8.59
C LEU A 93 -10.21 1.95 8.13
N LYS A 94 -9.58 3.13 8.28
CA LYS A 94 -10.12 4.42 7.82
C LYS A 94 -10.23 4.47 6.29
N ASN A 95 -9.24 3.96 5.57
CA ASN A 95 -9.28 3.92 4.10
C ASN A 95 -10.30 2.91 3.53
N GLU A 96 -10.67 1.85 4.26
CA GLU A 96 -11.80 0.99 3.87
C GLU A 96 -13.17 1.63 4.16
N SER A 97 -13.28 2.38 5.26
CA SER A 97 -14.53 3.03 5.66
C SER A 97 -14.84 4.32 4.89
N GLU A 98 -13.84 5.03 4.35
CA GLU A 98 -14.07 6.20 3.47
C GLU A 98 -14.68 5.86 2.10
N LYS A 99 -14.82 4.57 1.74
CA LYS A 99 -15.69 4.15 0.62
C LYS A 99 -17.19 4.18 0.96
N ASN A 100 -17.57 4.36 2.23
CA ASN A 100 -18.96 4.44 2.68
C ASN A 100 -19.16 5.71 3.52
N GLN A 101 -20.03 6.60 3.04
CA GLN A 101 -20.17 8.01 3.44
C GLN A 101 -20.44 8.29 4.93
N GLU A 102 -19.80 9.38 5.39
CA GLU A 102 -20.21 10.42 6.36
C GLU A 102 -20.86 10.05 7.70
N SER A 103 -20.18 10.40 8.82
CA SER A 103 -20.75 10.78 10.15
C SER A 103 -19.67 11.06 11.22
N SER A 104 -19.09 12.27 11.21
CA SER A 104 -17.85 12.67 11.90
C SER A 104 -17.75 12.50 13.44
N ASP A 105 -18.82 12.19 14.18
CA ASP A 105 -18.79 12.19 15.65
C ASP A 105 -18.85 10.78 16.28
N LEU A 106 -19.25 9.75 15.54
CA LEU A 106 -19.29 8.36 16.03
C LEU A 106 -17.91 7.67 15.94
N TYR A 107 -17.09 8.09 14.97
CA TYR A 107 -15.82 7.43 14.61
C TYR A 107 -14.72 7.52 15.68
N GLN A 108 -14.64 8.61 16.45
CA GLN A 108 -13.59 8.75 17.49
C GLN A 108 -13.79 7.75 18.65
N SER A 109 -15.02 7.30 18.88
CA SER A 109 -15.33 6.32 19.95
C SER A 109 -15.07 4.87 19.52
N GLU A 110 -15.30 4.55 18.24
CA GLU A 110 -14.96 3.25 17.68
C GLU A 110 -13.44 3.06 17.56
N ASP A 111 -12.69 4.11 17.21
CA ASP A 111 -11.23 4.03 17.09
C ASP A 111 -10.54 3.70 18.42
N LYS A 112 -10.96 4.33 19.53
CA LYS A 112 -10.45 4.00 20.87
C LYS A 112 -10.79 2.57 21.27
N LYS A 113 -12.01 2.11 21.01
CA LYS A 113 -12.41 0.73 21.34
C LYS A 113 -11.67 -0.32 20.52
N THR A 114 -11.37 -0.02 19.26
CA THR A 114 -10.71 -0.94 18.32
C THR A 114 -9.20 -1.00 18.58
N THR A 115 -8.58 0.14 18.88
CA THR A 115 -7.16 0.18 19.31
C THR A 115 -6.94 -0.51 20.65
N GLU A 116 -7.83 -0.33 21.63
CA GLU A 116 -7.75 -1.05 22.90
C GLU A 116 -7.96 -2.56 22.74
N LYS A 117 -8.90 -3.00 21.89
CA LYS A 117 -9.05 -4.42 21.53
C LYS A 117 -7.80 -5.00 20.87
N LEU A 118 -7.15 -4.24 19.99
CA LEU A 118 -5.93 -4.71 19.34
C LEU A 118 -4.78 -4.80 20.35
N LYS A 119 -4.63 -3.83 21.24
CA LYS A 119 -3.67 -3.92 22.35
C LYS A 119 -3.92 -5.15 23.21
N GLU A 120 -5.17 -5.34 23.65
CA GLU A 120 -5.58 -6.50 24.45
C GLU A 120 -5.27 -7.82 23.73
N PHE A 121 -5.60 -7.91 22.43
CA PHE A 121 -5.26 -9.06 21.60
C PHE A 121 -3.74 -9.30 21.52
N LEU A 122 -2.95 -8.25 21.32
CA LEU A 122 -1.49 -8.35 21.23
C LEU A 122 -0.87 -8.81 22.55
N TYR A 123 -1.32 -8.25 23.69
CA TYR A 123 -0.85 -8.67 25.02
C TYR A 123 -1.21 -10.12 25.35
N HIS A 124 -2.40 -10.59 24.96
CA HIS A 124 -2.81 -11.97 25.22
C HIS A 124 -2.18 -12.99 24.27
N THR A 125 -1.91 -12.60 23.02
CA THR A 125 -1.37 -13.50 22.00
C THR A 125 0.16 -13.58 22.04
N PHE A 126 0.81 -12.46 22.39
CA PHE A 126 2.26 -12.33 22.47
C PHE A 126 2.64 -11.70 23.81
N PRO A 127 2.58 -12.46 24.93
CA PRO A 127 3.04 -11.97 26.22
C PRO A 127 4.55 -11.70 26.19
N GLU A 128 5.00 -10.71 26.98
CA GLU A 128 6.43 -10.39 27.17
C GLU A 128 7.25 -11.57 27.69
#